data_AF-A0A0Q8TYL0-F1
#
_entry.id   AF-A0A0Q8TYL0-F1
#
_cell.length_a   1.000
_cell.length_b   1.000
_cell.length_c   1.000
_cell.angle_alpha   90.00
_cell.angle_beta   90.00
_cell.angle_gamma   90.00
#
_symmetry.space_group_name_H-M   'P 1'
#
loop_
_entity.id
_entity.type
_entity.pdbx_description
1 polymer ?
#
loop_
_entity_poly.entity_id
_entity_poly.type
_entity_poly.pdbx_seq_one_letter_code
_entity_poly.pdbx_strand_id
1 'polypeptide(L)'
;MNRINPKALIVGTSLLLALSILAGVVLVSLQGLLLAMEGQSEEQIIQALADLADDDGYLVWSMVLGALVSVLGGHVAARIAFVYPYFNGLAVGVLSTLVGFAFWSELPLWFNLAGIVVTPACCVLGAHLAVLRAQASAGRLG
;
A
#
# COMPACT_ATOMS: atom_id res chain seq x y z
N MET A 1 0.75 -5.45 -29.61
CA MET A 1 1.46 -5.96 -28.41
C MET A 1 0.94 -5.22 -27.20
N ASN A 2 0.25 -5.89 -26.27
CA ASN A 2 -0.30 -5.24 -25.08
C ASN A 2 0.79 -5.14 -24.00
N ARG A 3 1.11 -3.93 -23.52
CA ARG A 3 2.16 -3.71 -22.51
C ARG A 3 1.71 -4.09 -21.09
N ILE A 4 0.39 -4.19 -20.89
CA ILE A 4 -0.24 -4.60 -19.64
C ILE A 4 -0.51 -6.10 -19.69
N ASN A 5 0.00 -6.82 -18.70
CA ASN A 5 -0.30 -8.22 -18.45
C ASN A 5 -1.46 -8.29 -17.44
N PRO A 6 -2.65 -8.75 -17.83
CA PRO A 6 -3.82 -8.76 -16.95
C PRO A 6 -3.62 -9.63 -15.71
N LYS A 7 -2.87 -10.73 -15.81
CA LYS A 7 -2.56 -11.59 -14.66
C LYS A 7 -1.71 -10.86 -13.63
N ALA A 8 -0.70 -10.11 -14.08
CA ALA A 8 0.16 -9.32 -13.21
C ALA A 8 -0.63 -8.22 -12.50
N LEU A 9 -1.51 -7.53 -13.24
CA LEU A 9 -2.36 -6.47 -12.71
C LEU A 9 -3.33 -6.99 -11.64
N ILE A 10 -4.05 -8.08 -11.93
CA ILE A 10 -5.00 -8.68 -10.97
C ILE A 10 -4.27 -9.14 -9.71
N VAL A 11 -3.22 -9.95 -9.85
CA VAL A 11 -2.50 -10.49 -8.67
C VAL A 11 -1.85 -9.39 -7.85
N GLY A 12 -1.17 -8.44 -8.50
CA GLY A 12 -0.51 -7.33 -7.81
C GLY A 12 -1.50 -6.44 -7.05
N THR A 13 -2.62 -6.09 -7.69
CA THR A 13 -3.66 -5.25 -7.07
C THR A 13 -4.37 -5.98 -5.94
N SER A 14 -4.76 -7.25 -6.13
CA SER A 14 -5.41 -8.04 -5.08
C SER A 14 -4.51 -8.22 -3.86
N LEU A 15 -3.21 -8.49 -4.08
CA LEU A 15 -2.24 -8.59 -2.98
C LEU A 15 -2.10 -7.27 -2.23
N LEU A 16 -1.95 -6.16 -2.97
CA LEU A 16 -1.85 -4.82 -2.39
C LEU A 16 -3.08 -4.52 -1.51
N LEU A 17 -4.29 -4.75 -2.02
CA LEU A 17 -5.53 -4.51 -1.28
C LEU A 17 -5.63 -5.40 -0.03
N ALA A 18 -5.35 -6.70 -0.16
CA ALA A 18 -5.39 -7.63 0.96
C ALA A 18 -4.40 -7.23 2.07
N LEU A 19 -3.17 -6.89 1.70
CA LEU A 19 -2.16 -6.42 2.65
C LEU A 19 -2.50 -5.06 3.26
N SER A 20 -3.16 -4.17 2.51
CA SER A 20 -3.58 -2.86 3.02
C SER A 20 -4.67 -3.01 4.09
N ILE A 21 -5.65 -3.89 3.85
CA ILE A 21 -6.68 -4.22 4.85
C ILE A 21 -6.03 -4.81 6.10
N LEU A 22 -5.12 -5.78 5.93
CA LEU A 22 -4.42 -6.39 7.06
C LEU A 22 -3.59 -5.36 7.85
N ALA A 23 -2.88 -4.46 7.16
CA ALA A 23 -2.10 -3.41 7.80
C ALA A 23 -2.99 -2.44 8.60
N GLY A 24 -4.15 -2.06 8.05
CA GLY A 24 -5.13 -1.23 8.75
C GLY A 24 -5.67 -1.90 10.02
N VAL A 25 -6.08 -3.17 9.93
CA VAL A 25 -6.55 -3.94 11.10
C VAL A 25 -5.48 -4.02 12.17
N VAL A 26 -4.23 -4.26 11.79
CA VAL A 26 -3.09 -4.32 12.73
C VAL A 26 -2.87 -2.97 13.39
N LEU A 27 -2.86 -1.86 12.64
CA LEU A 27 -2.67 -0.52 13.21
C LEU A 27 -3.77 -0.13 14.18
N VAL A 28 -5.04 -0.30 13.81
CA VAL A 28 -6.18 0.00 14.69
C VAL A 28 -6.12 -0.84 15.97
N SER A 29 -5.77 -2.13 15.83
CA SER A 29 -5.65 -3.02 16.98
C SER A 29 -4.49 -2.63 17.92
N LEU A 30 -3.35 -2.24 17.35
CA LEU A 30 -2.20 -1.75 18.13
C LEU A 30 -2.54 -0.45 18.86
N GLN A 31 -3.25 0.47 18.21
CA GLN A 31 -3.70 1.72 18.84
C GLN A 31 -4.66 1.45 20.00
N GLY A 32 -5.65 0.58 19.81
CA GLY A 32 -6.57 0.19 20.87
C GLY A 32 -5.86 -0.46 22.06
N LEU A 33 -4.84 -1.29 21.81
CA LEU A 33 -4.02 -1.89 22.87
C LEU A 33 -3.21 -0.84 23.64
N LEU A 34 -2.61 0.13 22.94
CA LEU A 34 -1.84 1.21 23.58
C LEU A 34 -2.73 2.05 24.50
N LEU A 35 -3.91 2.47 24.03
CA LEU A 35 -4.86 3.24 24.83
C LEU A 35 -5.35 2.46 26.06
N ALA A 36 -5.59 1.16 25.93
CA ALA A 36 -5.94 0.30 27.05
C ALA A 36 -4.82 0.20 28.09
N MET A 37 -3.56 0.13 27.65
CA MET A 37 -2.39 0.12 28.53
C MET A 37 -2.17 1.46 29.27
N GLU A 38 -2.61 2.56 28.67
CA GLU A 38 -2.63 3.89 29.30
C GLU A 38 -3.74 4.05 30.35
N GLY A 39 -4.59 3.03 30.52
CA GLY A 39 -5.65 3.02 31.52
C GLY A 39 -6.91 3.77 31.11
N GLN A 40 -7.10 4.02 29.81
CA GLN A 40 -8.34 4.62 29.32
C GLN A 40 -9.54 3.67 29.50
N SER A 41 -10.71 4.25 29.76
CA SER A 41 -11.96 3.47 29.82
C SER A 41 -12.35 2.99 28.42
N GLU A 42 -13.19 1.94 28.36
CA GLU A 42 -13.69 1.42 27.08
C GLU A 42 -14.39 2.49 26.24
N GLU A 43 -15.16 3.37 26.88
CA GLU A 43 -15.84 4.50 26.23
C GLU A 43 -14.85 5.50 25.62
N GLN A 44 -13.75 5.78 26.33
CA GLN A 44 -12.69 6.66 25.84
C GLN A 44 -11.94 6.04 24.65
N ILE A 45 -11.67 4.73 24.70
CA ILE A 45 -11.01 4.00 23.60
C ILE A 45 -11.89 4.02 22.35
N ILE A 46 -13.20 3.74 22.49
CA ILE A 46 -14.12 3.76 21.36
C ILE A 46 -14.18 5.15 20.72
N GLN A 47 -14.24 6.21 21.54
CA GLN A 47 -14.24 7.58 21.03
C GLN A 47 -12.92 7.92 20.32
N ALA A 48 -11.77 7.60 20.93
CA ALA A 48 -10.46 7.84 20.33
C ALA A 48 -10.26 7.07 19.01
N LEU A 49 -10.79 5.85 18.90
CA LEU A 49 -10.76 5.07 17.66
C LEU A 49 -11.69 5.63 16.59
N ALA A 50 -12.81 6.27 16.97
CA ALA A 50 -13.69 6.96 16.03
C ALA A 50 -13.03 8.22 15.44
N ASP A 51 -12.23 8.92 16.26
CA ASP A 51 -11.52 10.14 15.87
C ASP A 51 -10.17 9.86 15.17
N LEU A 52 -9.82 8.59 14.98
CA LEU A 52 -8.51 8.16 14.47
C LEU A 52 -8.25 8.58 13.02
N ALA A 53 -9.30 8.78 12.24
CA ALA A 53 -9.21 9.29 10.87
C ALA A 53 -8.72 10.75 10.79
N ASP A 54 -8.76 11.49 11.91
CA ASP A 54 -8.28 12.86 12.04
C ASP A 54 -6.95 12.96 12.81
N ASP A 55 -6.42 11.85 13.34
CA ASP A 55 -5.14 11.83 14.05
C ASP A 55 -3.96 11.79 13.05
N ASP A 56 -3.23 12.90 12.96
CA ASP A 56 -2.08 13.04 12.06
C ASP A 56 -1.01 11.96 12.27
N GLY A 57 -0.77 11.54 13.52
CA GLY A 57 0.21 10.51 13.84
C GLY A 57 -0.16 9.15 13.26
N TYR A 58 -1.41 8.75 13.46
CA TYR A 58 -2.00 7.55 12.88
C TYR A 58 -1.98 7.58 11.36
N LEU A 59 -2.36 8.72 10.75
CA LEU A 59 -2.35 8.88 9.30
C LEU A 59 -0.93 8.77 8.72
N VAL A 60 0.08 9.36 9.37
CA VAL A 60 1.48 9.23 8.93
C VAL A 60 1.93 7.77 8.97
N TRP A 61 1.64 7.04 10.05
CA TRP A 61 1.99 5.62 10.15
C TRP A 61 1.23 4.75 9.14
N SER A 62 -0.06 5.05 8.93
CA SER A 62 -0.88 4.41 7.91
C SER A 62 -0.30 4.63 6.51
N MET A 63 0.19 5.83 6.21
CA MET A 63 0.83 6.14 4.93
C MET A 63 2.15 5.39 4.76
N VAL A 64 2.98 5.29 5.81
CA VAL A 64 4.23 4.53 5.77
C VAL A 64 3.98 3.05 5.51
N LEU A 65 3.03 2.43 6.22
CA LEU A 65 2.69 1.02 5.98
C LEU A 65 2.06 0.83 4.60
N GLY A 66 1.16 1.73 4.18
CA GLY A 66 0.56 1.70 2.84
C GLY A 66 1.60 1.82 1.73
N ALA A 67 2.64 2.64 1.91
CA ALA A 67 3.76 2.76 0.99
C ALA A 67 4.55 1.45 0.89
N LEU A 68 4.86 0.79 2.02
CA LEU A 68 5.53 -0.51 2.04
C LEU A 68 4.71 -1.60 1.34
N VAL A 69 3.41 -1.64 1.59
CA VAL A 69 2.48 -2.56 0.92
C VAL A 69 2.42 -2.30 -0.58
N SER A 70 2.43 -1.04 -1.00
CA SER A 70 2.46 -0.64 -2.41
C SER A 70 3.74 -1.11 -3.12
N VAL A 71 4.90 -0.99 -2.45
CA VAL A 71 6.16 -1.57 -2.93
C VAL A 71 6.02 -3.07 -3.16
N LEU A 72 5.40 -3.82 -2.24
CA LEU A 72 5.19 -5.26 -2.40
C LEU A 72 4.26 -5.60 -3.59
N GLY A 73 3.15 -4.87 -3.73
CA GLY A 73 2.21 -5.06 -4.84
C GLY A 73 2.88 -4.85 -6.21
N GLY A 74 3.62 -3.75 -6.36
CA GLY A 74 4.38 -3.45 -7.58
C GLY A 74 5.50 -4.45 -7.84
N HIS A 75 6.19 -4.92 -6.79
CA HIS A 75 7.22 -5.95 -6.88
C HIS A 75 6.65 -7.26 -7.44
N VAL A 76 5.53 -7.74 -6.90
CA VAL A 76 4.90 -8.99 -7.35
C VAL A 76 4.39 -8.88 -8.78
N ALA A 77 3.78 -7.75 -9.15
CA ALA A 77 3.34 -7.53 -10.53
C ALA A 77 4.50 -7.57 -11.53
N ALA A 78 5.62 -6.92 -11.20
CA ALA A 78 6.82 -6.91 -12.04
C ALA A 78 7.47 -8.30 -12.18
N ARG A 79 7.38 -9.15 -11.16
CA ARG A 79 7.86 -10.54 -11.20
C ARG A 79 7.03 -11.41 -12.16
N ILE A 80 5.75 -11.08 -12.35
CA ILE A 80 4.87 -11.78 -13.31
C ILE A 80 5.03 -11.20 -14.72
N ALA A 81 5.15 -9.89 -14.85
CA ALA A 81 5.25 -9.17 -16.12
C ALA A 81 6.70 -8.84 -16.51
N PHE A 82 7.52 -9.86 -16.74
CA PHE A 82 8.96 -9.72 -16.99
C PHE A 82 9.33 -8.86 -18.22
N VAL A 83 8.45 -8.75 -19.22
CA VAL A 83 8.73 -7.97 -20.45
C VAL A 83 8.59 -6.45 -20.22
N TYR A 84 7.56 -6.03 -19.49
CA TYR A 84 7.26 -4.62 -19.22
C TYR A 84 7.00 -4.38 -17.72
N PRO A 85 7.99 -4.62 -16.84
CA PRO A 85 7.78 -4.66 -15.39
C PRO A 85 7.31 -3.32 -14.82
N TYR A 86 7.90 -2.21 -15.28
CA TYR A 86 7.56 -0.86 -14.81
C TYR A 86 6.15 -0.42 -15.22
N PHE A 87 5.71 -0.74 -16.45
CA PHE A 87 4.35 -0.44 -16.89
C PHE A 87 3.31 -1.19 -16.05
N ASN A 88 3.59 -2.43 -15.67
CA ASN A 88 2.67 -3.23 -14.86
C ASN A 88 2.69 -2.80 -13.39
N GLY A 89 3.85 -2.44 -12.83
CA GLY A 89 3.95 -1.82 -11.51
C GLY A 89 3.18 -0.50 -11.42
N LEU A 90 3.36 0.39 -12.41
CA LEU A 90 2.60 1.64 -12.49
C LEU A 90 1.10 1.39 -12.62
N ALA A 91 0.68 0.44 -13.47
CA ALA A 91 -0.73 0.10 -13.65
C ALA A 91 -1.39 -0.39 -12.35
N VAL A 92 -0.68 -1.20 -11.55
CA VAL A 92 -1.15 -1.59 -10.21
C VAL A 92 -1.32 -0.37 -9.32
N GLY A 93 -0.31 0.50 -9.24
CA GLY A 93 -0.39 1.73 -8.46
C GLY A 93 -1.58 2.61 -8.84
N VAL A 94 -1.76 2.87 -10.14
CA VAL A 94 -2.90 3.66 -10.65
C VAL A 94 -4.23 3.00 -10.32
N LEU A 95 -4.37 1.69 -10.55
CA LEU A 95 -5.63 0.99 -10.27
C LEU A 95 -5.96 1.00 -8.77
N SER A 96 -4.96 0.77 -7.92
CA SER A 96 -5.13 0.85 -6.45
C SER A 96 -5.49 2.26 -5.99
N THR A 97 -4.87 3.31 -6.56
CA THR A 97 -5.26 4.70 -6.28
C THR A 97 -6.71 4.97 -6.68
N LEU A 98 -7.17 4.47 -7.83
CA LEU A 98 -8.56 4.61 -8.28
C LEU A 98 -9.53 3.91 -7.32
N VAL A 99 -9.16 2.75 -6.77
CA VAL A 99 -9.95 2.09 -5.72
C VAL A 99 -9.98 2.94 -4.45
N GLY A 100 -8.85 3.56 -4.08
CA GLY A 100 -8.76 4.46 -2.93
C GLY A 100 -9.70 5.66 -2.99
N PHE A 101 -10.05 6.15 -4.19
CA PHE A 101 -11.03 7.24 -4.34
C PHE A 101 -12.42 6.90 -3.82
N ALA A 102 -12.78 5.62 -3.66
CA ALA A 102 -14.02 5.23 -3.00
C ALA A 102 -14.10 5.70 -1.54
N PHE A 103 -12.96 5.97 -0.90
CA PHE A 103 -12.85 6.38 0.50
C PHE A 103 -12.39 7.84 0.66
N TRP A 104 -12.43 8.63 -0.43
CA TRP A 104 -11.87 9.98 -0.44
C TRP A 104 -12.50 10.91 0.61
N SER A 105 -13.82 10.82 0.83
CA SER A 105 -14.53 11.70 1.76
C SER A 105 -14.27 11.41 3.24
N GLU A 106 -13.62 10.30 3.56
CA GLU A 106 -13.40 9.84 4.94
C GLU A 106 -12.08 10.34 5.53
N LEU A 107 -11.21 10.96 4.72
CA LEU A 107 -9.84 11.29 5.12
C LEU A 107 -9.47 12.75 4.80
N PRO A 108 -8.53 13.35 5.54
CA PRO A 108 -8.04 14.69 5.26
C PRO A 108 -7.49 14.84 3.83
N LEU A 109 -7.69 16.01 3.23
CA LEU A 109 -7.28 16.30 1.86
C LEU A 109 -5.78 16.06 1.63
N TRP A 110 -4.93 16.42 2.60
CA TRP A 110 -3.48 16.25 2.48
C TRP A 110 -3.10 14.77 2.36
N PHE A 111 -3.77 13.89 3.11
CA PHE A 111 -3.50 12.46 3.12
C PHE A 111 -3.90 11.84 1.79
N ASN A 112 -5.08 12.20 1.31
CA ASN A 112 -5.61 11.81 0.01
C ASN A 112 -4.70 12.23 -1.15
N LEU A 113 -4.24 13.48 -1.16
CA LEU A 113 -3.30 14.00 -2.18
C LEU A 113 -1.95 13.28 -2.12
N ALA A 114 -1.43 13.02 -0.92
CA ALA A 114 -0.21 12.25 -0.75
C ALA A 114 -0.40 10.82 -1.29
N GLY A 115 -1.51 10.16 -0.98
CA GLY A 115 -1.86 8.82 -1.45
C GLY A 115 -1.89 8.69 -2.98
N ILE A 116 -2.37 9.71 -3.70
CA ILE A 116 -2.36 9.75 -5.18
C ILE A 116 -0.94 9.64 -5.75
N VAL A 117 0.05 10.26 -5.10
CA VAL A 117 1.42 10.33 -5.61
C VAL A 117 2.27 9.19 -5.06
N VAL A 118 2.16 8.93 -3.77
CA VAL A 118 2.97 7.93 -3.05
C VAL A 118 2.65 6.52 -3.54
N THR A 119 1.37 6.17 -3.71
CA THR A 119 0.97 4.81 -4.10
C THR A 119 1.58 4.39 -5.45
N PRO A 120 1.41 5.15 -6.55
CA PRO A 120 2.04 4.81 -7.82
C PRO A 120 3.56 4.82 -7.77
N ALA A 121 4.17 5.81 -7.09
CA ALA A 121 5.62 5.90 -6.96
C ALA A 121 6.21 4.68 -6.24
N CYS A 122 5.58 4.24 -5.15
CA CYS A 122 5.98 3.06 -4.39
C CYS A 122 5.78 1.77 -5.19
N CYS A 123 4.69 1.63 -5.95
CA CYS A 123 4.53 0.48 -6.85
C CYS A 123 5.62 0.42 -7.93
N VAL A 124 6.00 1.57 -8.50
CA VAL A 124 7.11 1.65 -9.47
C VAL A 124 8.45 1.31 -8.79
N LEU A 125 8.69 1.77 -7.57
CA LEU A 125 9.86 1.39 -6.78
C LEU A 125 9.90 -0.12 -6.53
N GLY A 126 8.77 -0.74 -6.18
CA GLY A 126 8.64 -2.19 -6.04
C GLY A 126 9.02 -2.94 -7.32
N ALA A 127 8.53 -2.45 -8.46
CA ALA A 127 8.89 -2.99 -9.76
C ALA A 127 10.40 -2.84 -10.05
N HIS A 128 11.01 -1.71 -9.69
CA HIS A 128 12.45 -1.50 -9.81
C HIS A 128 13.26 -2.53 -9.01
N LEU A 129 12.87 -2.76 -7.75
CA LEU A 129 13.52 -3.77 -6.90
C LEU A 129 13.39 -5.19 -7.49
N ALA A 130 12.26 -5.52 -8.11
CA ALA A 130 12.08 -6.80 -8.80
C ALA A 130 13.04 -6.98 -9.98
N VAL A 131 13.25 -5.92 -10.77
CA VAL A 131 14.17 -5.90 -11.90
C VAL A 131 15.62 -6.05 -11.43
N LEU A 132 16.05 -5.29 -10.43
CA LEU A 132 17.40 -5.39 -9.87
C LEU A 132 17.70 -6.82 -9.37
N ARG A 133 16.73 -7.43 -8.68
CA ARG A 133 16.86 -8.81 -8.20
C ARG A 133 17.00 -9.82 -9.35
N ALA A 134 16.23 -9.65 -10.42
CA ALA A 134 16.30 -10.52 -11.59
C ALA A 134 17.66 -10.42 -12.31
N GLN A 135 18.19 -9.21 -12.46
CA GLN A 135 19.51 -8.96 -13.05
C GLN A 135 20.64 -9.58 -12.22
N ALA A 136 20.59 -9.40 -10.89
CA ALA A 136 21.58 -9.98 -9.98
C ALA A 136 21.57 -11.52 -10.02
N SER A 137 20.41 -12.16 -10.20
CA SER A 137 20.33 -13.62 -10.36
C SER A 137 20.89 -14.09 -11.71
N ALA A 138 20.69 -13.34 -12.79
CA ALA A 138 21.21 -13.69 -14.11
C ALA A 138 22.74 -13.59 -14.18
N GLY A 139 23.33 -12.57 -13.53
CA GLY A 139 24.79 -12.38 -13.47
C GLY A 139 25.55 -13.39 -12.62
N ARG A 140 24.86 -14.24 -11.83
CA ARG A 140 25.47 -15.33 -11.05
C ARG A 140 25.55 -16.66 -11.81
N LEU A 141 24.97 -16.73 -13.02
CA LEU A 141 24.90 -17.95 -13.85
C LEU A 141 25.74 -17.86 -15.14
N GLY A 142 26.46 -16.76 -15.35
CA GLY A 142 27.43 -16.58 -16.44
C GLY A 142 28.86 -16.65 -15.92
#